data_AF-A0A484H707-F1
#
_entry.id   AF-A0A484H707-F1
#
_cell.length_a   1.000
_cell.length_b   1.000
_cell.length_c   1.000
_cell.angle_alpha   90.00
_cell.angle_beta   90.00
_cell.angle_gamma   90.00
#
_symmetry.space_group_name_H-M   'P 1'
#
loop_
_entity.id
_entity.type
_entity.pdbx_description
1 polymer ?
#
loop_
_entity_poly.entity_id
_entity_poly.type
_entity_poly.pdbx_seq_one_letter_code
_entity_poly.pdbx_strand_id
1 'polypeptide(L)' 'MRAMELQYPVTKTEVKARYKELVKRLHPDVHGGDRTSEERLKIVIEAYKTLMNRLST' A
#
# COMPACT_ATOMS: atom_id res chain seq x y z
N MET A 1 -4.15 -1.23 -13.96
CA MET A 1 -3.43 -0.55 -12.86
C MET A 1 -2.90 -1.62 -11.91
N ARG A 2 -1.58 -1.79 -11.80
CA ARG A 2 -0.94 -2.98 -11.20
C ARG A 2 0.08 -2.59 -10.12
N ALA A 3 -0.31 -1.70 -9.20
CA ALA A 3 0.58 -1.23 -8.12
C ALA A 3 0.46 -2.04 -6.82
N MET A 4 -0.65 -2.77 -6.61
CA MET A 4 -0.88 -3.54 -5.36
C MET A 4 -1.17 -5.03 -5.57
N GLU A 5 -1.23 -5.51 -6.81
CA GLU A 5 -1.56 -6.93 -7.13
C GLU A 5 -2.83 -7.44 -6.42
N LEU A 6 -3.80 -6.57 -6.17
CA LEU A 6 -5.05 -6.94 -5.53
C LEU A 6 -6.04 -7.38 -6.61
N GLN A 7 -6.52 -8.62 -6.52
CA GLN A 7 -7.61 -9.13 -7.33
C GLN A 7 -8.94 -8.65 -6.74
N TYR A 8 -9.82 -8.15 -7.61
CA TYR A 8 -11.18 -7.78 -7.22
C TYR A 8 -12.01 -9.05 -6.94
N PRO A 9 -12.90 -9.07 -5.94
CA PRO A 9 -13.33 -7.97 -5.06
C PRO A 9 -12.34 -7.69 -3.94
N VAL A 10 -11.85 -6.45 -3.87
CA VAL A 10 -10.91 -6.04 -2.82
C VAL A 10 -11.70 -5.51 -1.63
N THR A 11 -11.64 -6.17 -0.48
CA THR A 11 -12.32 -5.69 0.72
C THR A 11 -11.47 -4.68 1.50
N LYS A 12 -12.11 -3.78 2.27
CA LYS A 12 -11.41 -2.83 3.16
C LYS A 12 -10.44 -3.55 4.10
N THR A 13 -10.76 -4.77 4.51
CA THR A 13 -9.93 -5.61 5.38
C THR A 13 -8.66 -6.08 4.67
N GLU A 14 -8.76 -6.57 3.43
CA GLU A 14 -7.60 -6.98 2.63
C GLU A 14 -6.68 -5.81 2.28
N VAL A 15 -7.27 -4.66 1.92
CA VAL A 15 -6.51 -3.43 1.64
C VAL A 15 -5.70 -3.01 2.88
N LYS A 16 -6.31 -3.05 4.07
CA LYS A 16 -5.60 -2.75 5.34
C LYS A 16 -4.52 -3.78 5.68
N ALA A 17 -4.78 -5.06 5.47
CA ALA A 17 -3.82 -6.13 5.73
C ALA A 17 -2.59 -5.98 4.83
N ARG A 18 -2.81 -5.82 3.52
CA ARG A 18 -1.73 -5.66 2.54
C ARG A 18 -0.96 -4.35 2.74
N TYR A 19 -1.64 -3.27 3.13
CA TYR A 19 -0.98 -2.02 3.51
C TYR A 19 -0.02 -2.23 4.69
N LYS A 20 -0.46 -2.90 5.76
CA LYS A 20 0.38 -3.20 6.93
C LYS A 20 1.61 -4.04 6.57
N GLU A 21 1.46 -5.03 5.70
CA GLU A 21 2.58 -5.85 5.22
C GLU A 21 3.58 -5.04 4.40
N LEU A 22 3.09 -4.22 3.47
CA LEU A 22 3.93 -3.38 2.62
C LEU A 22 4.68 -2.32 3.43
N VAL A 23 4.03 -1.69 4.42
CA VAL A 23 4.68 -0.74 5.34
C VAL A 23 5.81 -1.41 6.12
N LYS A 24 5.61 -2.62 6.63
CA LYS A 24 6.68 -3.37 7.32
C LYS A 24 7.82 -3.74 6.38
N ARG A 25 7.52 -4.13 5.15
CA ARG A 25 8.52 -4.50 4.14
C ARG A 25 9.31 -3.31 3.60
N LEU A 26 8.67 -2.14 3.49
CA LEU A 26 9.25 -0.91 2.93
C LEU A 26 9.71 0.06 4.03
N HIS A 27 9.77 -0.39 5.29
CA HIS A 27 10.12 0.49 6.39
C HIS A 27 11.57 0.99 6.22
N PRO A 28 11.81 2.30 6.28
CA PRO A 28 13.13 2.88 6.03
C PRO A 28 14.19 2.41 7.02
N ASP A 29 13.82 2.07 8.27
CA ASP A 29 14.74 1.43 9.23
C ASP A 29 15.30 0.08 8.76
N VAL A 30 14.54 -0.67 7.95
CA VAL A 30 14.98 -1.99 7.45
C VAL A 30 15.89 -1.83 6.23
N HIS A 31 15.77 -0.73 5.49
CA HIS A 31 16.54 -0.44 4.27
C HIS A 31 17.56 0.69 4.44
N GLY A 32 17.82 1.16 5.67
CA GLY A 32 18.86 2.15 5.96
C GLY A 32 18.61 3.54 5.36
N GLY A 33 17.34 3.96 5.23
CA GLY A 33 17.00 5.27 4.63
C GLY A 33 17.02 5.29 3.10
N ASP A 34 16.79 4.14 2.47
CA ASP A 34 16.70 4.04 1.02
C ASP A 34 15.52 4.85 0.45
N ARG A 35 15.83 5.89 -0.32
CA ARG A 35 14.85 6.77 -1.01
C ARG A 35 13.87 5.98 -1.87
N THR A 36 14.29 4.85 -2.44
CA THR A 36 13.41 4.02 -3.27
C THR A 36 12.28 3.37 -2.44
N SER A 37 12.54 3.07 -1.17
CA SER A 37 11.51 2.53 -0.27
C SER A 37 10.49 3.60 0.13
N GLU A 38 10.91 4.85 0.33
CA GLU A 38 10.00 5.98 0.57
C GLU A 38 9.08 6.25 -0.63
N GLU A 39 9.63 6.24 -1.84
CA GLU A 39 8.86 6.46 -3.07
C GLU A 39 7.81 5.36 -3.27
N ARG A 40 8.19 4.10 -3.05
CA ARG A 40 7.24 2.97 -3.05
C ARG A 40 6.19 3.11 -1.96
N LEU A 41 6.57 3.55 -0.75
CA LEU A 41 5.64 3.75 0.35
C LEU A 41 4.59 4.83 0.01
N LYS A 42 4.99 5.94 -0.63
CA LYS A 42 4.06 6.97 -1.11
C LYS A 42 3.05 6.42 -2.11
N ILE A 43 3.49 5.64 -3.10
CA ILE A 43 2.60 5.00 -4.08
C ILE A 43 1.59 4.08 -3.39
N VAL A 44 2.04 3.31 -2.39
CA VAL A 44 1.19 2.41 -1.61
C VAL A 44 0.14 3.20 -0.80
N ILE A 45 0.51 4.33 -0.20
CA ILE A 45 -0.42 5.20 0.55
C ILE A 45 -1.47 5.82 -0.38
N GLU A 46 -1.08 6.31 -1.55
CA GLU A 46 -2.01 6.93 -2.51
C GLU A 46 -3.00 5.91 -3.07
N ALA A 47 -2.52 4.71 -3.42
CA ALA A 47 -3.37 3.60 -3.85
C ALA A 47 -4.34 3.18 -2.73
N TYR A 48 -3.88 3.10 -1.48
CA TYR A 48 -4.75 2.80 -0.32
C TYR A 48 -5.87 3.83 -0.17
N LYS A 49 -5.55 5.14 -0.23
CA LYS A 49 -6.55 6.22 -0.16
C LYS A 49 -7.57 6.10 -1.29
N THR A 50 -7.11 5.86 -2.52
CA THR A 50 -7.97 5.74 -3.71
C THR A 50 -8.92 4.55 -3.60
N LEU A 51 -8.41 3.38 -3.17
CA LEU A 51 -9.22 2.17 -2.98
C LEU A 51 -10.24 2.35 -1.84
N MET A 52 -9.84 2.91 -0.70
CA MET A 52 -10.75 3.20 0.43
C MET A 52 -11.87 4.17 0.05
N ASN A 53 -11.55 5.18 -0.77
CA ASN A 53 -12.55 6.12 -1.28
C ASN A 53 -13.57 5.41 -2.19
N ARG A 54 -13.10 4.59 -3.15
CA ARG A 54 -13.98 3.83 -4.04
C ARG A 54 -14.82 2.76 -3.33
N LEU A 55 -14.34 2.19 -2.23
CA LEU A 55 -15.05 1.20 -1.41
C LEU A 55 -16.02 1.83 -0.39
N SER A 56 -16.13 3.16 -0.35
CA SER A 56 -17.05 3.89 0.55
C SER A 56 -18.21 4.56 -0.18
N THR A 57 -18.39 4.24 -1.47
CA THR A 57 -19.61 4.51 -2.25
C THR A 57 -20.44 3.24 -2.29
#